data_AF-K7EM93-F1
#
_entry.id   AF-K7EM93-F1
#
_cell.length_a   1.000
_cell.length_b   1.000
_cell.length_c   1.000
_cell.angle_alpha   90.00
_cell.angle_beta   90.00
_cell.angle_gamma   90.00
#
_symmetry.space_group_name_H-M   'P 1'
#
loop_
_entity.id
_entity.type
_entity.pdbx_description
1 polymer ?
#
loop_
_entity_poly.entity_id
_entity_poly.type
_entity_poly.pdbx_seq_one_letter_code
_entity_poly.pdbx_strand_id
1 'polypeptide(L)' 'MAKVSVLNVAVLENPSPFHSPFRFEISFECSEALADGRRPQPIPHPRD' A
#
# COMPACT_ATOMS: atom_id res chain seq x y z
N MET A 1 6.73 13.75 13.87
CA MET A 1 5.40 13.85 13.24
C MET A 1 5.21 12.70 12.27
N ALA A 2 3.97 12.38 11.91
CA ALA A 2 3.70 11.36 10.89
C ALA A 2 4.15 11.85 9.51
N LYS A 3 4.86 10.99 8.76
CA LYS A 3 5.32 11.28 7.39
C LYS A 3 4.19 11.14 6.36
N VAL A 4 3.18 10.34 6.69
CA VAL A 4 2.02 10.04 5.86
C VAL A 4 0.76 10.22 6.69
N SER A 5 -0.25 10.88 6.14
CA SER A 5 -1.58 11.03 6.75
C SER A 5 -2.63 10.47 5.81
N VAL A 6 -3.52 9.63 6.33
CA VAL A 6 -4.67 9.12 5.57
C VAL A 6 -5.76 10.17 5.61
N LEU A 7 -6.19 10.62 4.43
CA LEU A 7 -7.21 11.65 4.26
C LEU A 7 -8.60 11.04 4.13
N ASN A 8 -8.71 9.90 3.43
CA ASN A 8 -9.98 9.23 3.21
C ASN A 8 -9.79 7.73 2.99
N VAL A 9 -10.83 6.97 3.36
CA VAL A 9 -10.96 5.55 3.03
C VAL A 9 -12.39 5.31 2.56
N ALA A 10 -12.56 5.02 1.27
CA ALA A 10 -13.84 4.63 0.71
C ALA A 10 -13.89 3.11 0.53
N VAL A 11 -14.96 2.49 1.01
CA VAL A 11 -15.25 1.08 0.76
C VAL A 11 -15.87 0.96 -0.62
N LEU A 12 -15.22 0.23 -1.51
CA LEU A 12 -15.72 -0.05 -2.84
C LEU A 12 -16.54 -1.34 -2.84
N GLU A 13 -17.50 -1.45 -3.75
CA GLU A 13 -18.35 -2.63 -3.93
C GLU A 13 -19.08 -3.07 -2.64
N ASN A 14 -19.71 -2.11 -1.96
CA ASN A 14 -20.52 -2.37 -0.76
C ASN A 14 -22.00 -2.08 -1.03
N PRO A 15 -22.93 -3.04 -0.83
CA PRO A 15 -22.72 -4.41 -0.32
C PRO A 15 -22.15 -5.38 -1.35
N SER A 16 -21.54 -6.46 -0.87
CA SER A 16 -20.89 -7.48 -1.71
C SER A 16 -21.08 -8.90 -1.12
N PRO A 17 -21.01 -9.97 -1.97
CA PRO A 17 -20.90 -11.35 -1.49
C PRO A 17 -19.79 -11.54 -0.44
N PHE A 18 -20.01 -12.47 0.49
CA PHE A 18 -19.07 -12.74 1.59
C PHE A 18 -17.66 -13.14 1.13
N HIS A 19 -17.55 -13.78 -0.03
CA HIS A 19 -16.27 -14.25 -0.58
C HIS A 19 -15.61 -13.28 -1.57
N SER A 20 -16.21 -12.11 -1.80
CA SER A 20 -15.54 -11.10 -2.63
C SER A 20 -14.33 -10.51 -1.90
N PRO A 21 -13.28 -10.11 -2.63
CA PRO A 21 -12.18 -9.37 -2.04
C PRO A 21 -12.66 -8.04 -1.44
N PHE A 22 -12.09 -7.66 -0.29
CA PHE A 22 -12.26 -6.30 0.22
C PHE A 22 -11.56 -5.31 -0.70
N ARG A 23 -12.27 -4.25 -1.07
CA ARG A 23 -11.75 -3.20 -1.93
C ARG A 23 -11.90 -1.86 -1.23
N PHE A 24 -10.77 -1.18 -1.08
CA PHE A 24 -10.72 0.16 -0.52
C PHE A 24 -10.06 1.09 -1.52
N GLU A 25 -10.62 2.26 -1.68
CA GLU A 25 -9.92 3.40 -2.26
C GLU A 25 -9.40 4.26 -1.10
N ILE A 26 -8.09 4.46 -1.04
CA ILE A 26 -7.44 5.21 0.04
C ILE A 26 -6.79 6.46 -0.54
N SER A 27 -7.18 7.63 -0.03
CA SER A 27 -6.50 8.89 -0.32
C SER A 27 -5.58 9.22 0.85
N PHE A 28 -4.33 9.55 0.58
CA PHE A 28 -3.34 9.93 1.59
C PHE A 28 -2.45 11.06 1.08
N GLU A 29 -1.83 11.77 2.02
CA GLU A 29 -0.82 12.77 1.76
C GLU A 29 0.50 12.40 2.44
N CYS A 30 1.61 12.82 1.84
CA CYS A 30 2.94 12.71 2.42
C CYS A 30 3.45 14.10 2.78
N SER A 31 3.80 14.31 4.05
CA SER A 31 4.36 15.57 4.55
C SER A 31 5.84 15.74 4.20
N GLU A 32 6.53 14.64 3.88
CA GLU A 32 7.91 14.61 3.41
C GLU A 32 8.17 13.45 2.44
N ALA A 33 9.26 13.51 1.70
CA ALA A 33 9.66 12.44 0.79
C ALA A 33 9.93 11.14 1.58
N LEU A 34 9.30 10.04 1.14
CA LEU A 34 9.55 8.73 1.71
C LEU A 34 10.86 8.17 1.13
N ALA A 35 11.69 7.59 1.99
CA ALA A 35 12.84 6.84 1.51
C ALA A 35 12.36 5.64 0.69
N ASP A 36 12.98 5.38 -0.45
CA ASP A 36 12.73 4.17 -1.23
C ASP A 36 13.11 2.96 -0.38
N GLY A 37 12.10 2.35 0.25
CA GLY A 37 12.20 1.00 0.77
C GLY A 37 12.39 0.09 -0.43
N ARG A 38 13.66 -0.18 -0.80
CA ARG A 38 13.97 -1.18 -1.81
C ARG A 38 13.12 -2.40 -1.51
N ARG A 39 12.25 -2.79 -2.46
CA ARG A 39 11.75 -4.16 -2.51
C ARG A 39 12.95 -5.07 -2.30
N PRO A 40 12.88 -6.15 -1.50
CA PRO A 40 14.00 -7.08 -1.35
C PRO A 40 14.53 -7.40 -2.74
N GLN A 41 15.75 -6.94 -3.05
CA GLN A 41 16.41 -7.32 -4.29
C GLN A 41 16.52 -8.85 -4.26
N PRO A 42 16.17 -9.58 -5.33
CA PRO A 42 16.46 -11.01 -5.38
C PRO A 42 17.95 -11.20 -5.08
N ILE A 43 18.25 -12.05 -4.09
CA ILE A 43 19.63 -12.39 -3.73
C ILE A 43 20.31 -12.89 -5.02
N PRO A 44 21.44 -12.30 -5.46
CA PRO A 44 22.17 -12.85 -6.58
C PRO A 44 22.57 -14.28 -6.23
N HIS A 45 22.08 -15.27 -6.97
CA HIS A 45 22.57 -16.63 -6.81
C HIS A 45 24.06 -16.62 -7.19
N PRO A 46 24.96 -17.18 -6.35
CA PRO A 46 26.34 -17.36 -6.75
C PRO A 46 26.34 -18.19 -8.03
N ARG A 47 26.96 -17.65 -9.09
CA ARG A 47 27.25 -18.42 -10.28
C ARG A 47 28.46 -19.29 -9.92
N ASP A 48 28.22 -20.59 -9.73
CA ASP A 48 29.26 -21.60 -9.95
C ASP A 48 29.49 -21.77 -11.46
#